data_AF-G5ID38-F1
#
_entry.id   AF-G5ID38-F1
#
_cell.length_a   1.000
_cell.length_b   1.000
_cell.length_c   1.000
_cell.angle_alpha   90.00
_cell.angle_beta   90.00
_cell.angle_gamma   90.00
#
_symmetry.space_group_name_H-M   'P 1'
#
loop_
_entity.id
_entity.type
_entity.pdbx_description
1 polymer ?
#
loop_
_entity_poly.entity_id
_entity_poly.type
_entity_poly.pdbx_seq_one_letter_code
_entity_poly.pdbx_strand_id
1 'polypeptide(L)'
;MSIEILEMQKLVGELYSKKVLGVEFLKLEDKFYTLKEKLEGQKLNSEDSLEFQCLCFEYEILYRYQRSYNRNGDTELFQSFVDLFERIYSHELIERLVNSIFSIGNDAIIDISSFILPKTIIVKGFIWETIADNYFKNSNYKEAYLYYWKAIDSCCETIQEGEGFCDFLFYDQPIIYVSDLIYRLYKCLESCNSYEKAVEDFNIRKLELSDYTYFWFYYALTIYKVAIEKTGKERKN
;
A
#
# COMPACT_ATOMS: atom_id res chain seq x y z
N MET A 1 16.82 -3.99 -17.26
CA MET A 1 17.31 -4.70 -16.06
C MET A 1 18.64 -5.39 -16.30
N SER A 2 19.67 -4.96 -15.56
CA SER A 2 21.00 -5.61 -15.54
C SER A 2 20.97 -6.97 -14.82
N ILE A 3 21.95 -7.82 -15.13
CA ILE A 3 22.07 -9.16 -14.49
C ILE A 3 22.29 -9.01 -12.99
N GLU A 4 23.10 -8.04 -12.59
CA GLU A 4 23.41 -7.73 -11.19
C GLU A 4 22.16 -7.34 -10.40
N ILE A 5 21.23 -6.57 -10.99
CA ILE A 5 19.96 -6.23 -10.34
C ILE A 5 19.08 -7.48 -10.19
N LEU A 6 18.98 -8.32 -11.23
CA LEU A 6 18.23 -9.57 -11.14
C LEU A 6 18.81 -10.54 -10.08
N GLU A 7 20.13 -10.55 -9.90
CA GLU A 7 20.78 -11.31 -8.82
C GLU A 7 20.46 -10.72 -7.45
N MET A 8 20.49 -9.39 -7.32
CA MET A 8 20.15 -8.70 -6.08
C MET A 8 18.68 -8.90 -5.68
N GLN A 9 17.75 -8.88 -6.65
CA GLN A 9 16.33 -9.21 -6.44
C GLN A 9 16.16 -10.61 -5.83
N LYS A 10 16.88 -11.60 -6.35
CA LYS A 10 16.83 -12.97 -5.83
C LYS A 10 17.33 -13.03 -4.38
N LEU A 11 18.45 -12.37 -4.09
CA LEU A 11 19.00 -12.33 -2.73
C LEU A 11 18.04 -11.69 -1.74
N VAL A 12 17.45 -10.54 -2.09
CA VAL A 12 16.48 -9.87 -1.24
C VAL A 12 15.25 -10.75 -1.01
N GLY A 13 14.73 -11.40 -2.06
CA GLY A 13 13.63 -12.37 -1.94
C GLY A 13 13.96 -13.56 -1.03
N GLU A 14 15.19 -14.07 -1.09
CA GLU A 14 15.67 -15.14 -0.19
C GLU A 14 15.70 -14.65 1.27
N LEU A 15 16.16 -13.43 1.51
CA LEU A 15 16.23 -12.82 2.84
C LEU A 15 14.85 -12.55 3.46
N TYR A 16 13.83 -12.21 2.64
CA TYR A 16 12.43 -12.11 3.10
C TYR A 16 11.83 -13.44 3.53
N SER A 17 12.40 -14.57 3.11
CA SER A 17 11.91 -15.87 3.55
C SER A 17 12.20 -16.03 5.05
N LYS A 18 11.16 -16.30 5.86
CA LYS A 18 11.23 -16.42 7.34
C LYS A 18 12.16 -17.53 7.87
N LYS A 19 12.97 -18.16 7.02
CA LYS A 19 13.78 -19.34 7.31
C LYS A 19 15.29 -19.05 7.40
N VAL A 20 15.75 -17.89 6.93
CA VAL A 20 17.19 -17.57 6.87
C VAL A 20 17.67 -17.02 8.21
N LEU A 21 18.58 -17.74 8.89
CA LEU A 21 19.16 -17.34 10.17
C LEU A 21 20.64 -17.73 10.27
N GLY A 22 21.38 -17.07 11.17
CA GLY A 22 22.75 -17.44 11.54
C GLY A 22 23.75 -17.31 10.38
N VAL A 23 24.58 -18.34 10.17
CA VAL A 23 25.66 -18.32 9.17
C VAL A 23 25.16 -18.16 7.74
N GLU A 24 23.94 -18.62 7.45
CA GLU A 24 23.33 -18.47 6.13
C GLU A 24 23.01 -17.02 5.82
N PHE A 25 22.50 -16.28 6.81
CA PHE A 25 22.25 -14.85 6.69
C PHE A 25 23.54 -14.08 6.37
N LEU A 26 24.61 -14.33 7.12
CA LEU A 26 25.90 -13.64 6.92
C LEU A 26 26.45 -13.85 5.49
N LYS A 27 26.27 -15.04 4.91
CA LYS A 27 26.69 -15.31 3.52
C LYS A 27 25.85 -14.54 2.49
N LEU A 28 24.55 -14.37 2.76
CA LEU A 28 23.67 -13.59 1.89
C LEU A 28 23.93 -12.10 2.02
N GLU A 29 24.21 -11.64 3.24
CA GLU A 29 24.67 -10.27 3.55
C GLU A 29 25.97 -9.93 2.81
N ASP A 30 27.00 -10.79 2.87
CA ASP A 30 28.26 -10.58 2.15
C ASP A 30 28.05 -10.48 0.63
N LYS A 31 27.21 -11.37 0.07
CA LYS A 31 26.86 -11.34 -1.36
C LYS A 31 26.11 -10.06 -1.74
N PHE A 32 25.19 -9.63 -0.89
CA PHE A 32 24.43 -8.40 -1.08
C PHE A 32 25.35 -7.19 -1.12
N TYR A 33 26.25 -7.03 -0.15
CA TYR A 33 27.21 -5.92 -0.11
C TYR A 33 28.15 -5.92 -1.33
N THR A 34 28.62 -7.11 -1.74
CA THR A 34 29.47 -7.24 -2.94
C THR A 34 28.74 -6.74 -4.20
N LEU A 35 27.47 -7.10 -4.37
CA LEU A 35 26.65 -6.62 -5.49
C LEU A 35 26.34 -5.13 -5.39
N LYS A 36 26.05 -4.64 -4.17
CA LYS A 36 25.79 -3.23 -3.89
C LYS A 36 26.98 -2.36 -4.30
N GLU A 37 28.19 -2.67 -3.83
CA GLU A 37 29.41 -1.93 -4.18
C GLU A 37 29.66 -1.94 -5.70
N LYS A 38 29.42 -3.10 -6.33
CA LYS A 38 29.56 -3.23 -7.79
C LYS A 38 28.56 -2.35 -8.55
N LEU A 39 27.30 -2.27 -8.10
CA LEU A 39 26.26 -1.45 -8.70
C LEU A 39 26.47 0.05 -8.45
N GLU A 40 26.96 0.44 -7.27
CA GLU A 40 27.33 1.84 -6.94
C GLU A 40 28.46 2.36 -7.83
N GLY A 41 29.39 1.49 -8.23
CA GLY A 41 30.47 1.81 -9.18
C GLY A 41 30.03 1.88 -10.65
N GLN A 42 28.77 1.58 -10.97
CA GLN A 42 28.25 1.53 -12.33
C GLN A 42 27.35 2.73 -12.66
N LYS A 43 27.36 3.13 -13.94
CA LYS A 43 26.39 4.08 -14.46
C LYS A 43 25.12 3.33 -14.86
N LEU A 44 24.15 3.26 -13.96
CA LEU A 44 22.85 2.65 -14.20
C LEU A 44 21.93 3.58 -15.01
N ASN A 45 21.02 2.99 -15.79
CA ASN A 45 19.90 3.74 -16.36
C ASN A 45 18.88 4.09 -15.26
N SER A 46 17.88 4.92 -15.57
CA SER A 46 16.91 5.40 -14.58
C SER A 46 16.08 4.29 -13.93
N GLU A 47 15.66 3.29 -14.70
CA GLU A 47 14.87 2.15 -14.23
C GLU A 47 15.69 1.26 -13.30
N ASP A 48 16.89 0.88 -13.74
CA ASP A 48 17.84 0.08 -12.97
C ASP A 48 18.28 0.81 -11.68
N SER A 49 18.47 2.12 -11.74
CA SER A 49 18.80 2.94 -10.57
C SER A 49 17.66 2.96 -9.54
N LEU A 50 16.42 3.10 -10.01
CA LEU A 50 15.24 3.09 -9.14
C LEU A 50 15.05 1.71 -8.49
N GLU A 51 15.15 0.65 -9.28
CA GLU A 51 15.03 -0.72 -8.79
C GLU A 51 16.14 -1.06 -7.78
N PHE A 52 17.38 -0.64 -8.06
CA PHE A 52 18.50 -0.80 -7.13
C PHE A 52 18.25 -0.09 -5.79
N GLN A 53 17.69 1.13 -5.81
CA GLN A 53 17.32 1.85 -4.58
C GLN A 53 16.21 1.13 -3.81
N CYS A 54 15.21 0.58 -4.50
CA CYS A 54 14.14 -0.21 -3.88
C CYS A 54 14.70 -1.48 -3.22
N LEU A 55 15.63 -2.18 -3.87
CA LEU A 55 16.27 -3.38 -3.31
C LEU A 55 17.17 -3.07 -2.11
N CYS A 56 17.91 -1.96 -2.17
CA CYS A 56 18.66 -1.45 -1.01
C CYS A 56 17.73 -1.19 0.17
N PHE A 57 16.61 -0.51 -0.10
CA PHE A 57 15.60 -0.22 0.91
C PHE A 57 15.00 -1.48 1.52
N GLU A 58 14.57 -2.42 0.68
CA GLU A 58 14.02 -3.70 1.12
C GLU A 58 14.98 -4.46 2.03
N TYR A 59 16.26 -4.52 1.65
CA TYR A 59 17.31 -5.10 2.48
C TYR A 59 17.46 -4.41 3.84
N GLU A 60 17.48 -3.06 3.88
CA GLU A 60 17.62 -2.30 5.12
C GLU A 60 16.47 -2.54 6.09
N ILE A 61 15.23 -2.69 5.60
CA ILE A 61 14.07 -3.04 6.44
C ILE A 61 14.27 -4.43 7.04
N LEU A 62 14.70 -5.40 6.24
CA LEU A 62 14.98 -6.76 6.71
C LEU A 62 16.10 -6.80 7.75
N TYR A 63 17.19 -6.11 7.48
CA TYR A 63 18.33 -5.99 8.39
C TYR A 63 17.89 -5.42 9.74
N ARG A 64 17.06 -4.36 9.73
CA ARG A 64 16.50 -3.77 10.95
C ARG A 64 15.53 -4.68 11.66
N TYR A 65 14.70 -5.45 10.96
CA TYR A 65 13.84 -6.43 11.60
C TYR A 65 14.65 -7.51 12.33
N GLN A 66 15.73 -8.00 11.71
CA GLN A 66 16.57 -9.04 12.31
C GLN A 66 17.45 -8.53 13.45
N ARG A 67 17.88 -7.26 13.43
CA ARG A 67 18.82 -6.71 14.42
C ARG A 67 18.21 -5.75 15.45
N SER A 68 17.02 -5.21 15.20
CA SER A 68 16.50 -4.05 15.94
C SER A 68 15.03 -4.21 16.34
N TYR A 69 14.78 -4.90 17.45
CA TYR A 69 13.58 -4.63 18.27
C TYR A 69 13.79 -3.35 19.13
N ASN A 70 14.45 -2.33 18.58
CA ASN A 70 14.69 -1.04 19.24
C ASN A 70 14.26 0.08 18.30
N ARG A 71 13.02 0.55 18.49
CA ARG A 71 12.33 1.60 17.72
C ARG A 71 12.98 3.00 17.84
N ASN A 72 13.97 3.18 18.71
CA ASN A 72 14.50 4.50 19.02
C ASN A 72 15.84 4.73 18.33
N GLY A 73 15.86 5.51 17.25
CA GLY A 73 17.06 6.29 16.96
C GLY A 73 17.49 6.53 15.52
N ASP A 74 16.69 6.22 14.48
CA ASP A 74 17.17 6.48 13.12
C ASP A 74 16.18 7.25 12.24
N THR A 75 16.05 8.53 12.56
CA THR A 75 15.24 9.50 11.81
C THR A 75 15.79 9.74 10.40
N GLU A 76 17.08 9.58 10.15
CA GLU A 76 17.70 9.81 8.83
C GLU A 76 17.29 8.71 7.85
N LEU A 77 17.34 7.45 8.28
CA LEU A 77 16.86 6.34 7.47
C LEU A 77 15.35 6.46 7.23
N PHE A 78 14.57 6.83 8.26
CA PHE A 78 13.13 7.07 8.11
C PHE A 78 12.83 8.17 7.07
N GLN A 79 13.61 9.25 7.05
CA GLN A 79 13.46 10.28 6.02
C GLN A 79 13.85 9.76 4.64
N SER A 80 14.93 8.98 4.53
CA SER A 80 15.33 8.36 3.25
C SER A 80 14.24 7.46 2.65
N PHE A 81 13.42 6.86 3.53
CA PHE A 81 12.31 5.99 3.17
C PHE A 81 11.16 6.77 2.57
N VAL A 82 10.76 7.86 3.24
CA VAL A 82 9.77 8.80 2.73
C VAL A 82 10.22 9.37 1.39
N ASP A 83 11.47 9.83 1.31
CA ASP A 83 12.04 10.39 0.08
C ASP A 83 12.04 9.39 -1.09
N LEU A 84 12.24 8.09 -0.82
CA LEU A 84 12.17 7.05 -1.85
C LEU A 84 10.72 6.86 -2.33
N PHE A 85 9.76 6.75 -1.42
CA PHE A 85 8.34 6.64 -1.79
C PHE A 85 7.89 7.85 -2.63
N GLU A 86 8.29 9.06 -2.27
CA GLU A 86 7.96 10.29 -3.04
C GLU A 86 8.55 10.31 -4.46
N ARG A 87 9.53 9.46 -4.75
CA ARG A 87 10.16 9.33 -6.07
C ARG A 87 9.62 8.15 -6.89
N ILE A 88 8.89 7.23 -6.28
CA ILE A 88 8.31 6.07 -6.96
C ILE A 88 6.90 6.44 -7.43
N TYR A 89 6.67 6.28 -8.73
CA TYR A 89 5.33 6.42 -9.30
C TYR A 89 4.78 5.12 -9.90
N SER A 90 5.54 4.02 -9.80
CA SER A 90 5.04 2.69 -10.18
C SER A 90 4.22 2.11 -9.05
N HIS A 91 2.93 1.83 -9.33
CA HIS A 91 2.06 1.13 -8.38
C HIS A 91 2.66 -0.22 -7.98
N GLU A 92 3.19 -0.99 -8.94
CA GLU A 92 3.80 -2.30 -8.67
C GLU A 92 4.97 -2.20 -7.68
N LEU A 93 5.84 -1.20 -7.85
CA LEU A 93 6.96 -0.97 -6.94
C LEU A 93 6.47 -0.55 -5.55
N ILE A 94 5.46 0.34 -5.48
CA ILE A 94 4.86 0.73 -4.21
C ILE A 94 4.25 -0.48 -3.51
N GLU A 95 3.47 -1.30 -4.24
CA GLU A 95 2.84 -2.49 -3.69
C GLU A 95 3.90 -3.45 -3.11
N ARG A 96 4.98 -3.69 -3.85
CA ARG A 96 6.09 -4.55 -3.39
C ARG A 96 6.77 -4.03 -2.14
N LEU A 97 7.08 -2.73 -2.09
CA LEU A 97 7.71 -2.10 -0.92
C LEU A 97 6.77 -2.13 0.30
N VAL A 98 5.49 -1.83 0.11
CA VAL A 98 4.50 -1.85 1.19
C VAL A 98 4.30 -3.26 1.71
N ASN A 99 4.15 -4.27 0.84
CA ASN A 99 4.05 -5.67 1.22
C ASN A 99 5.27 -6.13 2.03
N SER A 100 6.46 -5.68 1.61
CA SER A 100 7.71 -5.97 2.31
C SER A 100 7.72 -5.42 3.73
N ILE A 101 7.33 -4.16 3.94
CA ILE A 101 7.23 -3.54 5.27
C ILE A 101 6.13 -4.20 6.09
N PHE A 102 4.97 -4.46 5.47
CA PHE A 102 3.82 -5.08 6.13
C PHE A 102 4.17 -6.48 6.65
N SER A 103 5.02 -7.23 5.94
CA SER A 103 5.49 -8.56 6.37
C SER A 103 6.27 -8.55 7.69
N ILE A 104 6.79 -7.38 8.06
CA ILE A 104 7.64 -7.13 9.24
C ILE A 104 6.82 -6.53 10.39
N GLY A 105 5.79 -5.73 10.09
CA GLY A 105 4.80 -5.28 11.07
C GLY A 105 3.99 -4.07 10.59
N ASN A 106 2.71 -4.04 10.97
CA ASN A 106 1.74 -3.05 10.45
C ASN A 106 2.02 -1.61 10.88
N ASP A 107 2.54 -1.39 12.10
CA ASP A 107 2.76 -0.03 12.62
C ASP A 107 3.77 0.76 11.77
N ALA A 108 4.81 0.08 11.26
CA ALA A 108 5.90 0.74 10.53
C ALA A 108 5.42 1.38 9.22
N ILE A 109 4.54 0.72 8.48
CA ILE A 109 4.02 1.28 7.23
C ILE A 109 3.04 2.43 7.50
N ILE A 110 2.21 2.32 8.54
CA ILE A 110 1.26 3.38 8.91
C ILE A 110 2.03 4.65 9.29
N ASP A 111 3.10 4.51 10.06
CA ASP A 111 3.98 5.62 10.42
C ASP A 111 4.58 6.25 9.16
N ILE A 112 5.26 5.48 8.29
CA ILE A 112 5.85 6.01 7.03
C ILE A 112 4.80 6.77 6.19
N SER A 113 3.61 6.19 6.03
CA SER A 113 2.53 6.77 5.23
C SER A 113 2.03 8.13 5.74
N SER A 114 2.22 8.42 7.03
CA SER A 114 1.81 9.67 7.65
C SER A 114 2.75 10.85 7.37
N PHE A 115 3.99 10.56 6.95
CA PHE A 115 5.01 11.58 6.65
C PHE A 115 5.19 11.88 5.16
N ILE A 116 4.59 11.07 4.28
CA ILE A 116 4.59 11.34 2.83
C ILE A 116 3.89 12.68 2.57
N LEU A 117 4.57 13.57 1.86
CA LEU A 117 4.09 14.92 1.66
C LEU A 117 2.75 14.96 0.92
N PRO A 118 1.91 15.99 1.20
CA PRO A 118 0.66 16.20 0.48
C PRO A 118 0.81 16.49 -1.02
N LYS A 119 2.02 16.60 -1.57
CA LYS A 119 2.27 16.76 -3.03
C LYS A 119 2.47 15.42 -3.76
N THR A 120 2.28 14.32 -3.04
CA THR A 120 2.47 12.94 -3.51
C THR A 120 1.27 12.08 -3.11
N ILE A 121 0.07 12.65 -3.31
CA ILE A 121 -1.18 12.09 -2.82
C ILE A 121 -1.49 10.76 -3.51
N ILE A 122 -1.11 10.60 -4.77
CA ILE A 122 -1.27 9.32 -5.50
C ILE A 122 -0.45 8.18 -4.86
N VAL A 123 0.80 8.44 -4.49
CA VAL A 123 1.69 7.48 -3.82
C VAL A 123 1.06 7.06 -2.49
N LYS A 124 0.55 8.03 -1.75
CA LYS A 124 -0.17 7.81 -0.50
C LYS A 124 -1.43 6.95 -0.71
N GLY A 125 -2.17 7.18 -1.80
CA GLY A 125 -3.31 6.35 -2.22
C GLY A 125 -2.94 4.89 -2.46
N PHE A 126 -1.89 4.61 -3.24
CA PHE A 126 -1.39 3.25 -3.50
C PHE A 126 -0.88 2.55 -2.23
N ILE A 127 -0.25 3.28 -1.32
CA ILE A 127 0.17 2.72 -0.03
C ILE A 127 -1.05 2.31 0.80
N TRP A 128 -2.07 3.17 0.91
CA TRP A 128 -3.30 2.83 1.63
C TRP A 128 -4.05 1.67 1.00
N GLU A 129 -4.13 1.61 -0.33
CA GLU A 129 -4.70 0.47 -1.05
C GLU A 129 -3.98 -0.83 -0.67
N THR A 130 -2.64 -0.84 -0.75
CA THR A 130 -1.86 -2.05 -0.47
C THR A 130 -2.00 -2.48 1.00
N ILE A 131 -2.05 -1.53 1.94
CA ILE A 131 -2.35 -1.82 3.35
C ILE A 131 -3.74 -2.46 3.49
N ALA A 132 -4.75 -1.90 2.82
CA ALA A 132 -6.12 -2.41 2.87
C ALA A 132 -6.20 -3.84 2.30
N ASP A 133 -5.56 -4.10 1.17
CA ASP A 133 -5.47 -5.41 0.54
C ASP A 133 -4.80 -6.44 1.45
N ASN A 134 -3.75 -6.06 2.18
CA ASN A 134 -3.12 -6.94 3.16
C ASN A 134 -4.05 -7.28 4.33
N TYR A 135 -4.80 -6.32 4.86
CA TYR A 135 -5.81 -6.59 5.88
C TYR A 135 -6.94 -7.47 5.33
N PHE A 136 -7.37 -7.25 4.09
CA PHE A 136 -8.40 -8.04 3.42
C PHE A 136 -7.96 -9.49 3.26
N LYS A 137 -6.74 -9.73 2.73
CA LYS A 137 -6.12 -11.06 2.58
C LYS A 137 -6.03 -11.80 3.91
N ASN A 138 -5.80 -11.06 5.01
CA ASN A 138 -5.75 -11.60 6.37
C ASN A 138 -7.12 -11.68 7.07
N SER A 139 -8.22 -11.53 6.33
CA SER A 139 -9.60 -11.55 6.86
C SER A 139 -9.89 -10.51 7.94
N ASN A 140 -9.07 -9.46 8.03
CA ASN A 140 -9.28 -8.35 8.95
C ASN A 140 -10.08 -7.23 8.26
N TYR A 141 -11.35 -7.52 8.01
CA TYR A 141 -12.19 -6.72 7.12
C TYR A 141 -12.55 -5.33 7.66
N LYS A 142 -12.53 -5.11 8.98
CA LYS A 142 -12.81 -3.79 9.57
C LYS A 142 -11.67 -2.82 9.28
N GLU A 143 -10.44 -3.28 9.42
CA GLU A 143 -9.24 -2.52 9.12
C GLU A 143 -9.11 -2.33 7.61
N ALA A 144 -9.34 -3.37 6.82
CA ALA A 144 -9.37 -3.26 5.36
C ALA A 144 -10.34 -2.17 4.89
N TYR A 145 -11.57 -2.17 5.43
CA TYR A 145 -12.58 -1.14 5.15
C TYR A 145 -12.07 0.27 5.47
N LEU A 146 -11.45 0.47 6.62
CA LEU A 146 -10.89 1.78 7.01
C LEU A 146 -9.82 2.25 6.04
N TYR A 147 -8.91 1.36 5.63
CA TYR A 147 -7.79 1.71 4.76
C TYR A 147 -8.22 1.89 3.30
N TYR A 148 -9.23 1.17 2.82
CA TYR A 148 -9.81 1.45 1.50
C TYR A 148 -10.42 2.86 1.44
N TRP A 149 -11.08 3.33 2.52
CA TRP A 149 -11.54 4.73 2.55
C TRP A 149 -10.38 5.72 2.47
N LYS A 150 -9.28 5.50 3.21
CA LYS A 150 -8.10 6.37 3.13
C LYS A 150 -7.49 6.39 1.71
N ALA A 151 -7.50 5.26 1.02
CA ALA A 151 -7.05 5.17 -0.37
C ALA A 151 -7.95 6.02 -1.29
N ILE A 152 -9.28 5.81 -1.21
CA ILE A 152 -10.28 6.57 -2.00
C ILE A 152 -10.13 8.08 -1.76
N ASP A 153 -10.05 8.50 -0.50
CA ASP A 153 -9.94 9.91 -0.12
C ASP A 153 -8.68 10.55 -0.74
N SER A 154 -7.54 9.85 -0.67
CA SER A 154 -6.29 10.30 -1.29
C SER A 154 -6.44 10.41 -2.82
N CYS A 155 -7.07 9.44 -3.47
CA CYS A 155 -7.29 9.51 -4.92
C CYS A 155 -8.17 10.69 -5.32
N CYS A 156 -9.22 10.99 -4.56
CA CYS A 156 -10.10 12.12 -4.81
C CYS A 156 -9.38 13.47 -4.62
N GLU A 157 -8.57 13.61 -3.57
CA GLU A 157 -7.74 14.80 -3.32
C GLU A 157 -6.77 15.05 -4.50
N THR A 158 -6.07 13.99 -4.98
CA THR A 158 -5.14 14.08 -6.11
C THR A 158 -5.79 14.66 -7.37
N ILE A 159 -7.01 14.21 -7.69
CA ILE A 159 -7.75 14.65 -8.88
C ILE A 159 -8.16 16.13 -8.77
N GLN A 160 -8.50 16.60 -7.57
CA GLN A 160 -8.93 17.98 -7.33
C GLN A 160 -7.79 18.99 -7.43
N GLU A 161 -6.57 18.61 -7.03
CA GLU A 161 -5.40 19.50 -7.07
C GLU A 161 -4.83 19.72 -8.49
N GLY A 162 -5.34 19.00 -9.48
CA GLY A 162 -4.92 19.17 -10.87
C GLY A 162 -3.48 18.73 -11.13
N GLU A 163 -2.87 17.98 -10.20
CA GLU A 163 -1.66 17.22 -10.50
C GLU A 163 -1.99 16.32 -11.69
N GLY A 164 -1.33 16.58 -12.81
CA GLY A 164 -1.63 15.94 -14.07
C GLY A 164 -1.64 14.44 -13.88
N PHE A 165 -2.84 13.86 -13.95
CA PHE A 165 -3.06 12.43 -14.11
C PHE A 165 -2.62 12.05 -15.54
N CYS A 166 -1.35 12.29 -15.85
CA CYS A 166 -0.72 11.93 -17.10
C CYS A 166 -0.08 10.55 -16.88
N ASP A 167 -0.69 9.55 -17.50
CA ASP A 167 -0.08 8.27 -17.86
C ASP A 167 0.23 7.23 -16.75
N PHE A 168 -0.48 7.26 -15.60
CA PHE A 168 -0.40 6.15 -14.63
C PHE A 168 -1.34 5.00 -14.97
N LEU A 169 -0.83 4.09 -15.81
CA LEU A 169 -1.37 2.76 -16.10
C LEU A 169 -1.45 1.91 -14.81
N PHE A 170 -2.64 1.82 -14.23
CA PHE A 170 -3.31 0.57 -13.88
C PHE A 170 -4.82 0.83 -13.94
N TYR A 171 -5.44 0.37 -15.04
CA TYR A 171 -6.80 0.70 -15.51
C TYR A 171 -6.93 2.17 -15.97
N ASP A 172 -6.95 2.39 -17.29
CA ASP A 172 -6.66 3.64 -18.03
C ASP A 172 -7.48 4.92 -17.69
N GLN A 173 -8.21 5.01 -16.59
CA GLN A 173 -8.88 6.22 -16.10
C GLN A 173 -8.99 6.23 -14.56
N PRO A 174 -8.69 7.34 -13.86
CA PRO A 174 -8.86 7.46 -12.39
C PRO A 174 -10.26 7.05 -11.89
N ILE A 175 -11.30 7.27 -12.71
CA ILE A 175 -12.68 6.86 -12.43
C ILE A 175 -12.82 5.34 -12.23
N ILE A 176 -12.12 4.54 -13.05
CA ILE A 176 -12.17 3.07 -12.99
C ILE A 176 -11.49 2.59 -11.72
N TYR A 177 -10.34 3.17 -11.39
CA TYR A 177 -9.57 2.79 -10.21
C TYR A 177 -10.33 3.09 -8.89
N VAL A 178 -10.88 4.29 -8.73
CA VAL A 178 -11.73 4.61 -7.56
C VAL A 178 -12.97 3.71 -7.50
N SER A 179 -13.57 3.38 -8.64
CA SER A 179 -14.71 2.45 -8.70
C SER A 179 -14.33 1.04 -8.20
N ASP A 180 -13.13 0.57 -8.54
CA ASP A 180 -12.61 -0.72 -8.09
C ASP A 180 -12.31 -0.72 -6.57
N LEU A 181 -11.75 0.37 -6.03
CA LEU A 181 -11.60 0.54 -4.59
C LEU A 181 -12.94 0.51 -3.85
N ILE A 182 -13.98 1.16 -4.38
CA ILE A 182 -15.34 1.13 -3.78
C ILE A 182 -15.90 -0.30 -3.80
N TYR A 183 -15.66 -1.06 -4.87
CA TYR A 183 -16.07 -2.46 -4.94
C TYR A 183 -15.39 -3.31 -3.85
N ARG A 184 -14.06 -3.23 -3.72
CA ARG A 184 -13.30 -3.97 -2.69
C ARG A 184 -13.70 -3.55 -1.27
N LEU A 185 -13.96 -2.26 -1.06
CA LEU A 185 -14.52 -1.73 0.18
C LEU A 185 -15.88 -2.34 0.51
N TYR A 186 -16.78 -2.45 -0.46
CA TYR A 186 -18.09 -3.09 -0.26
C TYR A 186 -17.94 -4.57 0.12
N LYS A 187 -16.95 -5.29 -0.43
CA LYS A 187 -16.66 -6.68 -0.03
C LYS A 187 -16.27 -6.80 1.46
N CYS A 188 -15.63 -5.79 2.03
CA CYS A 188 -15.38 -5.74 3.47
C CYS A 188 -16.67 -5.65 4.29
N LEU A 189 -17.64 -4.86 3.81
CA LEU A 189 -18.95 -4.69 4.46
C LEU A 189 -19.76 -5.98 4.45
N GLU A 190 -19.76 -6.71 3.32
CA GLU A 190 -20.41 -8.02 3.22
C GLU A 190 -19.90 -8.99 4.29
N SER A 191 -18.60 -8.95 4.58
CA SER A 191 -17.97 -9.80 5.60
C SER A 191 -18.23 -9.33 7.04
N CYS A 192 -18.39 -8.02 7.26
CA CYS A 192 -18.57 -7.44 8.60
C CYS A 192 -20.04 -7.28 9.04
N ASN A 193 -21.01 -7.32 8.11
CA ASN A 193 -22.41 -6.96 8.34
C ASN A 193 -22.58 -5.60 9.07
N SER A 194 -21.75 -4.62 8.72
CA SER A 194 -21.72 -3.30 9.37
C SER A 194 -22.26 -2.21 8.44
N TYR A 195 -23.50 -2.38 7.95
CA TYR A 195 -24.05 -1.52 6.90
C TYR A 195 -24.56 -0.17 7.38
N GLU A 196 -25.02 -0.03 8.64
CA GLU A 196 -25.55 1.25 9.15
C GLU A 196 -24.46 2.34 9.20
N LYS A 197 -23.32 2.02 9.79
CA LYS A 197 -22.14 2.92 9.79
C LYS A 197 -21.67 3.22 8.36
N ALA A 198 -21.72 2.23 7.48
CA ALA A 198 -21.31 2.43 6.09
C ALA A 198 -22.18 3.47 5.37
N VAL A 199 -23.49 3.51 5.62
CA VAL A 199 -24.37 4.55 5.08
C VAL A 199 -23.93 5.95 5.52
N GLU A 200 -23.50 6.10 6.78
CA GLU A 200 -22.96 7.39 7.27
C GLU A 200 -21.67 7.76 6.52
N ASP A 201 -20.74 6.81 6.39
CA ASP A 201 -19.46 7.02 5.69
C ASP A 201 -19.66 7.39 4.21
N PHE A 202 -20.61 6.73 3.52
CA PHE A 202 -20.99 7.06 2.14
C PHE A 202 -21.64 8.45 2.03
N ASN A 203 -22.46 8.86 3.01
CA ASN A 203 -23.10 10.17 2.99
C ASN A 203 -22.10 11.32 3.15
N ILE A 204 -21.05 11.13 3.95
CA ILE A 204 -19.98 12.12 4.13
C ILE A 204 -19.31 12.44 2.78
N ARG A 205 -19.06 11.42 1.96
CA ARG A 205 -18.31 11.53 0.68
C ARG A 205 -19.20 11.68 -0.56
N LYS A 206 -20.50 11.85 -0.37
CA LYS A 206 -21.51 11.77 -1.44
C LYS A 206 -21.32 12.79 -2.55
N LEU A 207 -20.87 13.99 -2.22
CA LEU A 207 -20.63 15.05 -3.21
C LEU A 207 -19.37 14.76 -4.02
N GLU A 208 -18.27 14.42 -3.34
CA GLU A 208 -16.96 14.13 -3.94
C GLU A 208 -17.00 12.90 -4.85
N LEU A 209 -17.79 11.89 -4.49
CA LEU A 209 -17.89 10.64 -5.23
C LEU A 209 -19.07 10.60 -6.22
N SER A 210 -19.75 11.72 -6.45
CA SER A 210 -20.97 11.75 -7.26
C SER A 210 -20.77 11.38 -8.73
N ASP A 211 -19.57 11.60 -9.27
CA ASP A 211 -19.20 11.29 -10.66
C ASP A 211 -18.84 9.80 -10.87
N TYR A 212 -18.65 9.02 -9.80
CA TYR A 212 -18.23 7.62 -9.89
C TYR A 212 -19.46 6.71 -9.89
N THR A 213 -19.82 6.14 -11.05
CA THR A 213 -21.08 5.38 -11.20
C THR A 213 -21.23 4.23 -10.18
N TYR A 214 -20.14 3.56 -9.82
CA TYR A 214 -20.15 2.48 -8.83
C TYR A 214 -20.43 2.96 -7.40
N PHE A 215 -20.14 4.21 -7.07
CA PHE A 215 -20.52 4.80 -5.78
C PHE A 215 -22.02 4.68 -5.55
N TRP A 216 -22.85 5.12 -6.51
CA TRP A 216 -24.30 5.09 -6.38
C TRP A 216 -24.85 3.67 -6.27
N PHE A 217 -24.27 2.74 -7.04
CA PHE A 217 -24.66 1.33 -6.99
C PHE A 217 -24.41 0.73 -5.60
N TYR A 218 -23.18 0.84 -5.07
CA TYR A 218 -22.85 0.26 -3.76
C TYR A 218 -23.49 1.02 -2.60
N TYR A 219 -23.72 2.33 -2.74
CA TYR A 219 -24.48 3.09 -1.77
C TYR A 219 -25.94 2.60 -1.68
N ALA A 220 -26.62 2.42 -2.82
CA ALA A 220 -27.98 1.89 -2.87
C ALA A 220 -28.06 0.46 -2.31
N LEU A 221 -27.09 -0.40 -2.65
CA LEU A 221 -26.99 -1.75 -2.08
C LEU A 221 -26.82 -1.73 -0.56
N THR A 222 -26.01 -0.81 -0.03
CA THR A 222 -25.79 -0.67 1.42
C THR A 222 -27.09 -0.27 2.13
N ILE A 223 -27.82 0.72 1.60
CA ILE A 223 -29.15 1.12 2.12
C ILE A 223 -30.12 -0.07 2.11
N TYR A 224 -30.15 -0.83 1.01
CA TYR A 224 -31.01 -2.00 0.87
C TYR A 224 -30.70 -3.07 1.95
N LYS A 225 -29.43 -3.33 2.23
CA LYS A 225 -29.01 -4.27 3.30
C LYS A 225 -29.48 -3.81 4.68
N VAL A 226 -29.33 -2.53 5.01
CA VAL A 226 -29.86 -1.96 6.27
C VAL A 226 -31.37 -2.17 6.39
N ALA A 227 -32.12 -1.95 5.31
CA ALA A 227 -33.58 -2.14 5.30
C ALA A 227 -33.98 -3.61 5.54
N ILE A 228 -33.26 -4.57 4.95
CA ILE A 228 -33.48 -6.01 5.20
C ILE A 228 -33.22 -6.36 6.67
N GLU A 229 -32.12 -5.87 7.26
CA GLU A 229 -31.78 -6.18 8.64
C GLU A 229 -32.81 -5.64 9.63
N LYS A 230 -33.34 -4.44 9.40
CA LYS A 230 -34.39 -3.83 10.22
C LYS A 230 -35.70 -4.61 10.14
N THR A 231 -36.16 -4.91 8.93
CA THR A 231 -37.40 -5.71 8.74
C THR A 231 -37.27 -7.15 9.25
N GLY A 232 -36.07 -7.74 9.21
CA GLY A 232 -35.79 -9.05 9.79
C GLY A 232 -35.81 -9.07 11.33
N LYS A 233 -35.37 -7.98 11.98
CA LYS A 233 -35.43 -7.83 13.45
C LYS A 233 -36.87 -7.64 13.92
N GLU A 234 -37.67 -6.83 13.20
CA GLU A 234 -39.09 -6.60 13.52
C GLU A 234 -39.95 -7.86 13.42
N ARG A 235 -39.61 -8.81 12.54
CA ARG A 235 -40.32 -10.09 12.40
C ARG A 235 -39.97 -11.15 13.46
N LYS A 236 -38.89 -10.95 14.23
CA LYS A 236 -38.43 -11.87 15.28
C LYS A 236 -38.84 -11.44 16.70
N ASN A 237 -39.39 -10.24 16.83
CA ASN A 237 -40.01 -9.72 18.06
C ASN A 237 -41.53 -9.84 17.97
#